data_AF-A0AAJ0SGX0-F1
#
_entry.id   AF-A0AAJ0SGX0-F1
#
_cell.length_a   1.000
_cell.length_b   1.000
_cell.length_c   1.000
_cell.angle_alpha   90.00
_cell.angle_beta   90.00
_cell.angle_gamma   90.00
#
_symmetry.space_group_name_H-M   'P 1'
#
loop_
_entity.id
_entity.type
_entity.pdbx_description
1 polymer ?
#
loop_
_entity_poly.entity_id
_entity_poly.type
_entity_poly.pdbx_seq_one_letter_code
_entity_poly.pdbx_strand_id
1 'polypeptide(L)'
;MNNPEIFKWLAIFSPIISAILVGVVTHKLSNRSKRIEILYQNKIPPFYELQKILIDYRFELEINIYNNPYLERSSDAKGSVETLSLLNNALVSNSIYLNKESKKAVMDLVTQINFYCSLQKEDFE
;
A
#
# COMPACT_ATOMS: atom_id res chain seq x y z
N MET A 1 -15.73 60.82 1.47
CA MET A 1 -16.11 60.74 0.04
C MET A 1 -15.84 59.31 -0.43
N ASN A 2 -16.90 58.51 -0.62
CA ASN A 2 -16.79 57.25 -1.34
C ASN A 2 -16.42 57.58 -2.78
N ASN A 3 -15.32 57.04 -3.29
CA ASN A 3 -14.87 57.31 -4.64
C ASN A 3 -15.51 56.26 -5.57
N PRO A 4 -16.62 56.58 -6.28
CA PRO A 4 -17.43 55.61 -7.00
C PRO A 4 -16.66 54.93 -8.14
N GLU A 5 -15.62 55.56 -8.65
CA GLU A 5 -14.73 55.00 -9.67
C GLU A 5 -13.93 53.81 -9.15
N ILE A 6 -13.47 53.86 -7.90
CA ILE A 6 -12.76 52.73 -7.27
C ILE A 6 -13.68 51.52 -7.22
N PHE A 7 -14.95 51.69 -6.82
CA PHE A 7 -15.92 50.59 -6.80
C PHE A 7 -16.22 50.01 -8.17
N LYS A 8 -16.26 50.84 -9.24
CA LYS A 8 -16.42 50.36 -10.62
C LYS A 8 -15.23 49.52 -11.06
N TRP A 9 -14.01 49.99 -10.81
CA TRP A 9 -12.79 49.25 -11.13
C TRP A 9 -12.68 47.95 -10.32
N LEU A 10 -13.03 47.99 -9.04
CA LEU A 10 -13.05 46.81 -8.16
C LEU A 10 -14.11 45.80 -8.64
N ALA A 11 -15.28 46.26 -9.10
CA ALA A 11 -16.30 45.38 -9.67
C ALA A 11 -15.86 44.72 -10.99
N ILE A 12 -15.05 45.40 -11.81
CA ILE A 12 -14.52 44.85 -13.07
C ILE A 12 -13.37 43.86 -12.79
N PHE A 13 -12.44 44.21 -11.89
CA PHE A 13 -11.26 43.38 -11.64
C PHE A 13 -11.50 42.24 -10.64
N SER A 14 -12.44 42.37 -9.72
CA SER A 14 -12.84 41.34 -8.75
C SER A 14 -13.07 39.96 -9.39
N PRO A 15 -13.94 39.81 -10.41
CA PRO A 15 -14.21 38.51 -11.01
C PRO A 15 -12.98 37.94 -11.73
N ILE A 16 -12.12 38.79 -12.31
CA ILE A 16 -10.90 38.37 -13.00
C ILE A 16 -9.89 37.81 -11.98
N ILE A 17 -9.64 38.53 -10.89
CA ILE A 17 -8.71 38.10 -9.84
C ILE A 17 -9.25 36.83 -9.15
N SER A 18 -10.57 36.78 -8.90
CA SER A 18 -11.23 35.60 -8.34
C SER A 18 -11.07 34.37 -9.25
N ALA A 19 -11.31 34.52 -10.56
CA ALA A 19 -11.15 33.44 -11.52
C ALA A 19 -9.70 32.94 -11.59
N ILE A 20 -8.71 33.84 -11.56
CA ILE A 20 -7.29 33.47 -11.54
C ILE A 20 -6.95 32.68 -10.27
N LEU A 21 -7.36 33.17 -9.10
CA LEU A 21 -7.13 32.49 -7.82
C LEU A 21 -7.78 31.10 -7.80
N VAL A 22 -9.05 31.01 -8.19
CA VAL A 22 -9.78 29.73 -8.25
C VAL A 22 -9.12 28.79 -9.26
N GLY A 23 -8.69 29.28 -10.42
CA GLY A 23 -7.98 28.49 -11.41
C GLY A 23 -6.67 27.91 -10.88
N VAL A 24 -5.85 28.74 -10.21
CA VAL A 24 -4.57 28.31 -9.62
C VAL A 24 -4.80 27.29 -8.50
N VAL A 25 -5.74 27.56 -7.59
CA VAL A 25 -6.07 26.66 -6.48
C VAL A 25 -6.61 25.32 -7.00
N THR A 26 -7.57 25.37 -7.93
CA THR A 26 -8.17 24.16 -8.53
C THR A 26 -7.13 23.33 -9.27
N HIS A 27 -6.26 23.95 -10.07
CA HIS A 27 -5.20 23.24 -10.79
C HIS A 27 -4.20 22.59 -9.82
N LYS A 28 -3.80 23.30 -8.76
CA LYS A 28 -2.86 22.78 -7.75
C LYS A 28 -3.46 21.61 -6.97
N LEU A 29 -4.73 21.72 -6.56
CA LEU A 29 -5.45 20.65 -5.86
C LEU A 29 -5.69 19.44 -6.79
N SER A 30 -6.08 19.68 -8.04
CA SER A 30 -6.30 18.62 -9.04
C SER A 30 -5.02 17.84 -9.33
N ASN A 31 -3.89 18.51 -9.55
CA ASN A 31 -2.60 17.85 -9.76
C ASN A 31 -2.15 17.05 -8.54
N ARG A 32 -2.39 17.56 -7.33
CA ARG A 32 -2.10 16.81 -6.10
C ARG A 32 -2.97 15.56 -5.98
N SER A 33 -4.27 15.68 -6.27
CA SER A 33 -5.22 14.57 -6.24
C SER A 33 -4.86 13.50 -7.27
N LYS A 34 -4.62 13.86 -8.53
CA LYS A 34 -4.18 12.94 -9.58
C LYS A 34 -2.87 12.23 -9.22
N ARG A 35 -1.91 12.95 -8.64
CA ARG A 35 -0.64 12.35 -8.20
C ARG A 35 -0.86 11.33 -7.08
N ILE A 36 -1.72 11.63 -6.12
CA ILE A 36 -2.08 10.69 -5.05
C ILE A 36 -2.78 9.48 -5.64
N GLU A 37 -3.74 9.68 -6.53
CA GLU A 37 -4.48 8.59 -7.19
C GLU A 37 -3.55 7.66 -7.97
N ILE A 38 -2.63 8.20 -8.77
CA ILE A 38 -1.61 7.42 -9.49
C ILE A 38 -0.70 6.66 -8.50
N LEU A 39 -0.28 7.30 -7.40
CA LEU A 39 0.54 6.64 -6.38
C LEU A 39 -0.23 5.54 -5.65
N TYR A 40 -1.53 5.71 -5.40
CA TYR A 40 -2.37 4.68 -4.77
C TYR A 40 -2.63 3.52 -5.73
N GLN A 41 -3.00 3.80 -6.98
CA GLN A 41 -3.17 2.80 -8.03
C GLN A 41 -1.90 1.96 -8.23
N ASN A 42 -0.73 2.58 -8.17
CA ASN A 42 0.55 1.88 -8.31
C ASN A 42 1.01 1.15 -7.03
N LYS A 43 0.48 1.50 -5.85
CA LYS A 43 0.80 0.81 -4.58
C LYS A 43 -0.10 -0.40 -4.32
N ILE A 44 -1.32 -0.41 -4.83
CA ILE A 44 -2.26 -1.52 -4.63
C ILE A 44 -1.69 -2.87 -5.10
N PRO A 45 -1.06 -2.99 -6.30
CA PRO A 45 -0.51 -4.27 -6.75
C PRO A 45 0.60 -4.83 -5.83
N PRO A 46 1.61 -4.05 -5.41
CA PRO A 46 2.59 -4.46 -4.39
C PRO A 46 1.98 -5.03 -3.10
N PHE A 47 0.99 -4.34 -2.53
CA PHE A 47 0.35 -4.77 -1.30
C PHE A 47 -0.52 -6.00 -1.52
N TYR A 48 -1.18 -6.08 -2.67
CA TYR A 48 -1.99 -7.24 -3.05
C TYR A 48 -1.13 -8.50 -3.25
N GLU A 49 0.05 -8.37 -3.86
CA GLU A 49 1.00 -9.47 -4.05
C GLU A 49 1.49 -10.02 -2.69
N LEU A 50 1.93 -9.13 -1.79
CA LEU A 50 2.33 -9.52 -0.44
C LEU A 50 1.17 -10.14 0.36
N GLN A 51 -0.03 -9.56 0.25
CA GLN A 51 -1.23 -10.07 0.92
C GLN A 51 -1.57 -11.47 0.45
N LYS A 52 -1.51 -11.73 -0.87
CA LYS A 52 -1.80 -13.04 -1.43
C LYS A 52 -0.86 -14.10 -0.87
N ILE A 53 0.46 -13.83 -0.88
CA ILE A 53 1.47 -14.75 -0.32
C ILE A 53 1.19 -15.08 1.15
N LEU A 54 0.80 -14.07 1.95
CA LEU A 54 0.48 -14.28 3.37
C LEU A 54 -0.82 -15.07 3.59
N ILE A 55 -1.82 -14.87 2.74
CA ILE A 55 -3.07 -15.66 2.78
C ILE A 55 -2.76 -17.12 2.42
N ASP A 56 -1.97 -17.36 1.39
CA ASP A 56 -1.56 -18.72 0.98
C ASP A 56 -0.79 -19.42 2.13
N TYR A 57 0.17 -18.70 2.75
CA TYR A 57 0.91 -19.21 3.91
C TYR A 57 0.03 -19.51 5.13
N ARG A 58 -1.02 -18.71 5.37
CA ARG A 58 -1.96 -18.97 6.45
C ARG A 58 -2.63 -20.34 6.29
N PHE A 59 -3.04 -20.70 5.07
CA PHE A 59 -3.64 -22.01 4.81
C PHE A 59 -2.64 -23.16 5.02
N GLU A 60 -1.33 -22.93 4.83
CA GLU A 60 -0.28 -23.91 5.16
C GLU A 60 -0.17 -24.16 6.65
N LEU A 61 -0.17 -23.10 7.46
CA LEU A 61 -0.12 -23.19 8.92
C LEU A 61 -1.38 -23.83 9.52
N GLU A 62 -2.55 -23.60 8.90
CA GLU A 62 -3.83 -24.11 9.37
C GLU A 62 -4.03 -25.63 9.12
N ILE A 63 -3.23 -26.27 8.25
CA ILE A 63 -3.30 -27.74 8.01
C ILE A 63 -3.08 -28.53 9.31
N ASN A 64 -2.25 -28.04 10.22
CA ASN A 64 -1.97 -28.71 11.50
C ASN A 64 -3.03 -28.42 12.58
N ILE A 65 -3.87 -27.39 12.42
CA ILE A 65 -4.85 -26.94 13.42
C ILE A 65 -6.27 -27.36 13.04
N TYR A 66 -6.59 -27.40 11.75
CA TYR A 66 -7.91 -27.76 11.24
C TYR A 66 -7.80 -28.82 10.14
N ASN A 67 -7.92 -30.08 10.55
CA ASN A 67 -8.33 -31.19 9.67
C ASN A 67 -9.81 -31.00 9.29
N ASN A 68 -10.13 -29.91 8.57
CA ASN A 68 -11.47 -29.51 8.20
C ASN A 68 -11.70 -29.79 6.70
N PRO A 69 -12.60 -30.71 6.34
CA PRO A 69 -12.87 -31.07 4.94
C PRO A 69 -13.52 -29.95 4.12
N TYR A 70 -13.91 -28.82 4.75
CA TYR A 70 -14.52 -27.66 4.09
C TYR A 70 -13.55 -26.49 3.87
N LEU A 71 -12.29 -26.60 4.33
CA LEU A 71 -11.25 -25.64 4.00
C LEU A 71 -10.61 -26.04 2.66
N GLU A 72 -10.85 -25.23 1.61
CA GLU A 72 -10.17 -25.40 0.33
C GLU A 72 -8.66 -25.29 0.54
N ARG A 73 -7.95 -26.41 0.36
CA ARG A 73 -6.49 -26.38 0.27
C ARG A 73 -6.11 -25.59 -0.97
N SER A 74 -5.38 -24.49 -0.80
CA SER A 74 -4.67 -23.88 -1.92
C SER A 74 -3.71 -24.91 -2.49
N SER A 75 -3.86 -25.27 -3.77
CA SER A 75 -2.93 -26.15 -4.48
C SER A 75 -1.52 -25.58 -4.60
N ASP A 76 -1.39 -24.28 -4.32
CA ASP A 76 -0.16 -23.50 -4.47
C ASP A 76 0.63 -23.38 -3.15
N ALA A 77 0.23 -24.13 -2.11
CA ALA A 77 0.97 -24.25 -0.86
C ALA A 77 2.38 -24.85 -1.10
N LYS A 78 3.41 -24.08 -0.75
CA LYS A 78 4.84 -24.26 -1.04
C LYS A 78 5.69 -24.49 0.21
N GLY A 79 5.16 -24.23 1.40
CA GLY A 79 5.85 -24.40 2.68
C GLY A 79 6.61 -23.14 3.10
N SER A 80 7.01 -23.10 4.38
CA SER A 80 7.51 -21.87 5.01
C SER A 80 8.79 -21.30 4.41
N VAL A 81 9.70 -22.16 3.91
CA VAL A 81 10.96 -21.72 3.27
C VAL A 81 10.70 -21.08 1.91
N GLU A 82 9.82 -21.66 1.10
CA GLU A 82 9.44 -21.08 -0.19
C GLU A 82 8.58 -19.82 -0.01
N THR A 83 7.72 -19.79 1.01
CA THR A 83 6.99 -18.57 1.41
C THR A 83 7.95 -17.43 1.77
N LEU A 84 9.01 -17.70 2.55
CA LEU A 84 10.04 -16.69 2.86
C LEU A 84 10.74 -16.17 1.61
N SER A 85 11.04 -17.06 0.64
CA SER A 85 11.62 -16.67 -0.65
C SER A 85 10.67 -15.77 -1.44
N LEU A 86 9.39 -16.12 -1.52
CA LEU A 86 8.36 -15.34 -2.22
C LEU A 86 8.16 -13.97 -1.58
N LEU A 87 8.07 -13.88 -0.25
CA LEU A 87 7.94 -12.61 0.47
C LEU A 87 9.16 -11.70 0.22
N ASN A 88 10.37 -12.25 0.27
CA ASN A 88 11.58 -11.48 0.00
C ASN A 88 11.64 -10.99 -1.45
N ASN A 89 11.30 -11.83 -2.43
CA ASN A 89 11.27 -11.45 -3.83
C ASN A 89 10.21 -10.37 -4.12
N ALA A 90 9.02 -10.51 -3.54
CA ALA A 90 7.96 -9.50 -3.64
C ALA A 90 8.38 -8.18 -2.97
N LEU A 91 9.08 -8.22 -1.83
CA LEU A 91 9.58 -7.01 -1.17
C LEU A 91 10.67 -6.31 -1.99
N VAL A 92 11.62 -7.04 -2.58
CA VAL A 92 12.70 -6.47 -3.40
C VAL A 92 12.14 -5.83 -4.67
N SER A 93 11.31 -6.56 -5.41
CA SER A 93 10.68 -6.11 -6.66
C SER A 93 9.79 -4.89 -6.45
N ASN A 94 9.06 -4.84 -5.32
CA ASN A 94 8.15 -3.75 -5.01
C ASN A 94 8.74 -2.65 -4.12
N SER A 95 10.04 -2.70 -3.82
CA SER A 95 10.68 -1.81 -2.85
C SER A 95 10.55 -0.32 -3.21
N ILE A 96 10.41 0.04 -4.48
CA ILE A 96 10.24 1.44 -4.92
C ILE A 96 8.86 1.99 -4.52
N TYR A 97 7.86 1.13 -4.39
CA TYR A 97 6.47 1.50 -4.07
C TYR A 97 6.18 1.50 -2.57
N LEU A 98 7.01 0.80 -1.78
CA LEU A 98 6.87 0.71 -0.32
C LEU A 98 7.57 1.87 0.39
N ASN A 99 6.90 2.46 1.38
CA ASN A 99 7.53 3.44 2.27
C ASN A 99 8.44 2.74 3.31
N LYS A 100 9.25 3.51 4.04
CA LYS A 100 10.22 2.97 5.02
C LYS A 100 9.55 2.13 6.11
N GLU A 101 8.38 2.55 6.60
CA GLU A 101 7.65 1.84 7.66
C GLU A 101 7.08 0.51 7.16
N SER A 102 6.46 0.49 5.98
CA SER A 102 5.96 -0.74 5.35
C SER A 102 7.08 -1.73 5.07
N LYS A 103 8.23 -1.27 4.57
CA LYS A 103 9.41 -2.13 4.39
C LYS A 103 9.85 -2.78 5.70
N LYS A 104 9.91 -1.98 6.77
CA LYS A 104 10.27 -2.46 8.10
C LYS A 104 9.27 -3.51 8.58
N ALA A 105 7.97 -3.22 8.50
CA ALA A 105 6.93 -4.14 8.95
C ALA A 105 6.95 -5.48 8.21
N VAL A 106 7.17 -5.48 6.89
CA VAL A 106 7.29 -6.73 6.12
C VAL A 106 8.56 -7.48 6.49
N MET A 107 9.69 -6.80 6.73
CA MET A 107 10.90 -7.48 7.18
C MET A 107 10.82 -8.03 8.60
N ASP A 108 10.13 -7.32 9.51
CA ASP A 108 9.87 -7.80 10.86
C ASP A 108 9.02 -9.10 10.79
N LEU A 109 8.01 -9.13 9.91
CA LEU A 109 7.19 -10.32 9.66
C LEU A 109 8.01 -11.49 9.09
N VAL A 110 8.83 -11.26 8.06
CA VAL A 110 9.74 -12.27 7.48
C VAL A 110 10.68 -12.82 8.54
N THR A 111 11.21 -11.96 9.41
CA THR A 111 12.11 -12.36 10.50
C THR A 111 11.39 -13.23 11.53
N GLN A 112 10.16 -12.88 11.90
CA GLN A 112 9.34 -13.68 12.80
C GLN A 112 9.02 -15.06 12.19
N ILE A 113 8.58 -15.11 10.94
CA ILE A 113 8.32 -16.38 10.24
C ILE A 113 9.59 -17.25 10.26
N ASN A 114 10.74 -16.68 9.91
CA ASN A 114 12.01 -17.40 9.92
C ASN A 114 12.36 -17.95 11.33
N PHE A 115 12.20 -17.13 12.36
CA PHE A 115 12.44 -17.53 13.75
C PHE A 115 11.57 -18.71 14.18
N TYR A 116 10.27 -18.67 13.91
CA TYR A 116 9.36 -19.78 14.24
C TYR A 116 9.67 -21.04 13.44
N CYS A 117 10.07 -20.92 12.17
CA CYS A 117 10.48 -22.08 11.36
C CYS A 117 11.78 -22.71 11.85
N SER A 118 12.73 -21.92 12.36
CA SER A 118 13.97 -22.44 12.92
C SER A 118 13.76 -23.18 14.25
N LEU A 119 12.88 -22.68 15.12
CA LEU A 119 12.57 -23.35 16.39
C LEU A 119 11.88 -24.70 16.17
N GLN A 120 11.00 -24.78 15.17
CA GLN A 120 10.29 -26.02 14.85
C GLN A 120 11.23 -27.15 14.36
N LYS A 121 12.48 -26.84 14.01
CA LYS A 121 13.49 -27.86 13.69
C LYS A 121 14.23 -28.40 14.91
N GLU A 122 14.36 -27.63 15.99
CA GLU A 122 15.09 -28.05 17.20
C GLU A 122 14.24 -28.94 18.13
N ASP A 123 12.90 -28.82 18.08
CA ASP A 123 12.00 -29.61 18.94
C ASP A 123 11.77 -31.07 18.46
N PHE A 124 12.42 -31.50 17.37
CA PHE A 124 12.30 -32.86 16.81
C PHE A 124 13.63 -33.63 16.73
N GLU A 125 14.70 -33.15 17.39
CA GLU A 125 15.94 -33.93 17.61
C GLU A 125 15.98 -34.60 18.99
#